data_AF-A0A7X8HD22-F1
#
_entry.id   AF-A0A7X8HD22-F1
#
_cell.length_a   1.000
_cell.length_b   1.000
_cell.length_c   1.000
_cell.angle_alpha   90.00
_cell.angle_beta   90.00
_cell.angle_gamma   90.00
#
_symmetry.space_group_name_H-M   'P 1'
#
loop_
_entity.id
_entity.type
_entity.pdbx_description
1 polymer ?
#
loop_
_entity_poly.entity_id
_entity_poly.type
_entity_poly.pdbx_seq_one_letter_code
_entity_poly.pdbx_strand_id
1 'polypeptide(L)'
;MKRVLAILAAAAAFAASAFPQGSDWFSDLDSIAPALDRPEDYRGGDVFIRASARRDRLTVVEIPIDGRGRAGRYEVEAHNRVTSGVSADLITKEGKVPGYAAVPEGFPEGTHRVTTVQARSDKFGPYSIGTDAEGLVDAYKVTKQDGRIVSAEYAGRVADYGYSIHSNREKSFETSRSWGCIIVREADCGRIARTIRADRAAGGDQYVVAGR
;
A
#
# COMPACT_ATOMS: atom_id res chain seq x y z
N MET A 1 -9.43 -13.82 -73.11
CA MET A 1 -10.20 -13.58 -71.87
C MET A 1 -9.34 -14.01 -70.67
N LYS A 2 -9.45 -13.27 -69.56
CA LYS A 2 -8.44 -13.02 -68.52
C LYS A 2 -7.97 -14.27 -67.76
N ARG A 3 -6.66 -14.45 -67.61
CA ARG A 3 -6.04 -15.32 -66.60
C ARG A 3 -5.99 -14.56 -65.28
N VAL A 4 -6.69 -15.04 -64.25
CA VAL A 4 -6.68 -14.47 -62.91
C VAL A 4 -5.65 -15.23 -62.08
N LEU A 5 -4.54 -14.56 -61.72
CA LEU A 5 -3.64 -15.05 -60.67
C LEU A 5 -4.33 -14.84 -59.33
N ALA A 6 -4.65 -15.92 -58.63
CA ALA A 6 -5.01 -15.88 -57.23
C ALA A 6 -3.72 -15.84 -56.40
N ILE A 7 -3.39 -14.66 -55.85
CA ILE A 7 -2.35 -14.53 -54.83
C ILE A 7 -2.96 -15.02 -53.51
N LEU A 8 -2.62 -16.24 -53.11
CA LEU A 8 -2.88 -16.75 -51.76
C LEU A 8 -1.96 -15.99 -50.79
N ALA A 9 -2.51 -14.99 -50.11
CA ALA A 9 -1.87 -14.40 -48.95
C ALA A 9 -1.82 -15.45 -47.84
N ALA A 10 -0.62 -15.96 -47.56
CA ALA A 10 -0.36 -16.75 -46.36
C ALA A 10 -0.49 -15.80 -45.15
N ALA A 11 -1.66 -15.79 -44.52
CA ALA A 11 -1.80 -15.24 -43.18
C ALA A 11 -1.01 -16.14 -42.24
N ALA A 12 0.20 -15.70 -41.85
CA ALA A 12 0.92 -16.29 -40.74
C ALA A 12 0.08 -16.07 -39.48
N ALA A 13 -0.66 -17.10 -39.09
CA ALA A 13 -1.26 -17.18 -37.77
C ALA A 13 -0.10 -17.25 -36.77
N PHE A 14 0.26 -16.11 -36.18
CA PHE A 14 0.95 -16.14 -34.90
C PHE A 14 0.00 -16.83 -33.93
N ALA A 15 0.27 -18.11 -33.69
CA ALA A 15 -0.22 -18.79 -32.51
C ALA A 15 0.31 -17.98 -31.32
N ALA A 16 -0.53 -17.08 -30.79
CA ALA A 16 -0.36 -16.61 -29.44
C ALA A 16 -0.30 -17.89 -28.61
N SER A 17 0.87 -18.15 -28.04
CA SER A 17 1.03 -19.18 -27.02
C SER A 17 -0.13 -19.00 -26.07
N ALA A 18 -1.05 -19.97 -26.05
CA ALA A 18 -2.08 -20.03 -25.04
C ALA A 18 -1.34 -20.02 -23.70
N PHE A 19 -1.34 -18.86 -23.04
CA PHE A 19 -0.97 -18.82 -21.64
C PHE A 19 -1.84 -19.88 -20.99
N PRO A 20 -1.25 -20.79 -20.17
CA PRO A 20 -2.07 -21.69 -19.38
C PRO A 20 -3.12 -20.82 -18.72
N GLN A 21 -4.38 -21.21 -18.85
CA GLN A 21 -5.44 -20.64 -18.04
C GLN A 21 -5.08 -20.99 -16.61
N GLY A 22 -4.22 -20.16 -16.03
CA GLY A 22 -3.85 -20.21 -14.64
C GLY A 22 -5.15 -20.12 -13.89
N SER A 23 -5.32 -21.06 -12.97
CA SER A 23 -6.26 -20.99 -11.85
C SER A 23 -6.69 -19.55 -11.62
N ASP A 24 -8.00 -19.31 -11.70
CA ASP A 24 -8.59 -18.01 -11.43
C ASP A 24 -7.98 -17.41 -10.15
N TRP A 25 -7.01 -16.51 -10.31
CA TRP A 25 -6.31 -15.85 -9.21
C TRP A 25 -7.27 -14.96 -8.40
N PHE A 26 -8.53 -14.87 -8.84
CA PHE A 26 -9.63 -14.19 -8.18
C PHE A 26 -10.55 -15.13 -7.38
N SER A 27 -10.37 -16.45 -7.43
CA SER A 27 -11.13 -17.39 -6.58
C SER A 27 -10.84 -17.18 -5.09
N ASP A 28 -9.63 -16.71 -4.75
CA ASP A 28 -9.28 -16.27 -3.40
C ASP A 28 -9.65 -14.79 -3.13
N LEU A 29 -10.15 -14.05 -4.13
CA LEU A 29 -10.60 -12.65 -3.96
C LEU A 29 -12.09 -12.54 -3.61
N ASP A 30 -12.88 -13.59 -3.80
CA ASP A 30 -14.16 -13.78 -3.08
C ASP A 30 -13.91 -14.06 -1.59
N SER A 31 -12.73 -14.61 -1.28
CA SER A 31 -12.12 -14.54 0.04
C SER A 31 -11.44 -13.17 0.32
N ILE A 32 -12.02 -12.06 -0.16
CA ILE A 32 -11.85 -10.72 0.48
C ILE A 32 -13.03 -10.40 1.42
N ALA A 33 -14.07 -11.23 1.41
CA ALA A 33 -15.01 -11.36 2.52
C ALA A 33 -14.43 -11.86 3.88
N PRO A 34 -13.21 -12.41 4.04
CA PRO A 34 -12.59 -12.69 5.33
C PRO A 34 -12.01 -11.43 5.98
N ALA A 35 -12.02 -10.28 5.30
CA ALA A 35 -12.01 -9.00 6.00
C ALA A 35 -13.35 -8.70 6.70
N LEU A 36 -14.23 -9.70 6.82
CA LEU A 36 -15.44 -9.73 7.65
C LEU A 36 -15.41 -10.93 8.63
N ASP A 37 -14.25 -11.57 8.88
CA ASP A 37 -14.17 -12.73 9.81
C ASP A 37 -14.51 -12.36 11.26
N ARG A 38 -14.49 -11.06 11.60
CA ARG A 38 -14.94 -10.48 12.88
C ARG A 38 -15.71 -9.17 12.66
N PRO A 39 -16.98 -9.22 12.24
CA PRO A 39 -17.80 -8.04 11.93
C PRO A 39 -17.75 -6.95 13.03
N GLU A 40 -17.62 -7.37 14.29
CA GLU A 40 -17.51 -6.54 15.49
C GLU A 40 -16.28 -5.63 15.57
N ASP A 41 -15.20 -5.93 14.83
CA ASP A 41 -13.98 -5.13 14.80
C ASP A 41 -14.07 -3.93 13.84
N TYR A 42 -15.12 -3.90 13.00
CA TYR A 42 -15.26 -2.91 11.95
C TYR A 42 -16.17 -1.77 12.37
N ARG A 43 -15.75 -0.56 11.99
CA ARG A 43 -16.61 0.61 12.01
C ARG A 43 -17.02 0.97 10.59
N GLY A 44 -18.25 1.46 10.41
CA GLY A 44 -18.64 2.09 9.15
C GLY A 44 -17.57 3.12 8.78
N GLY A 45 -17.20 3.25 7.52
CA GLY A 45 -16.17 4.23 7.16
C GLY A 45 -14.71 3.89 7.50
N ASP A 46 -14.43 2.68 7.98
CA ASP A 46 -13.06 2.17 7.89
C ASP A 46 -12.71 1.93 6.40
N VAL A 47 -11.61 2.55 5.96
CA VAL A 47 -10.99 2.27 4.66
C VAL A 47 -9.86 1.30 4.90
N PHE A 48 -10.03 0.08 4.41
CA PHE A 48 -9.01 -0.96 4.51
C PHE A 48 -8.16 -0.97 3.27
N ILE A 49 -6.88 -1.15 3.53
CA ILE A 49 -5.88 -1.10 2.48
C ILE A 49 -5.05 -2.37 2.58
N ARG A 50 -5.01 -3.11 1.47
CA ARG A 50 -4.21 -4.31 1.32
C ARG A 50 -3.29 -4.14 0.14
N ALA A 51 -1.99 -4.21 0.39
CA ALA A 51 -1.01 -4.36 -0.68
C ALA A 51 -1.09 -5.78 -1.24
N SER A 52 -0.96 -5.94 -2.55
CA SER A 52 -0.75 -7.25 -3.16
C SER A 52 0.49 -7.93 -2.56
N ALA A 53 0.61 -9.25 -2.67
CA ALA A 53 1.81 -9.96 -2.19
C ALA A 53 3.11 -9.38 -2.82
N ARG A 54 3.03 -8.99 -4.10
CA ARG A 54 4.11 -8.31 -4.83
C ARG A 54 4.25 -6.82 -4.50
N ARG A 55 3.29 -6.25 -3.76
CA ARG A 55 3.19 -4.84 -3.33
C ARG A 55 3.26 -3.86 -4.50
N ASP A 56 2.77 -4.30 -5.66
CA ASP A 56 2.65 -3.55 -6.92
C ASP A 56 1.23 -3.01 -7.16
N ARG A 57 0.28 -3.44 -6.33
CA ARG A 57 -1.11 -3.01 -6.34
C ARG A 57 -1.56 -2.75 -4.92
N LEU A 58 -2.43 -1.78 -4.77
CA LEU A 58 -3.09 -1.46 -3.51
C LEU A 58 -4.59 -1.59 -3.72
N THR A 59 -5.20 -2.58 -3.07
CA THR A 59 -6.66 -2.68 -3.00
C THR A 59 -7.14 -1.75 -1.91
N VAL A 60 -8.06 -0.86 -2.28
CA VAL A 60 -8.76 0.03 -1.36
C VAL A 60 -10.19 -0.48 -1.24
N VAL A 61 -10.59 -0.81 -0.01
CA VAL A 61 -11.95 -1.24 0.33
C VAL A 61 -12.59 -0.14 1.17
N GLU A 62 -13.65 0.45 0.65
CA GLU A 62 -14.43 1.49 1.31
C GLU A 62 -15.68 0.86 1.93
N ILE A 63 -15.77 0.83 3.27
CA ILE A 63 -16.95 0.33 3.98
C ILE A 63 -17.98 1.48 4.10
N PRO A 64 -19.22 1.33 3.58
CA PRO A 64 -20.23 2.37 3.65
C PRO A 64 -20.75 2.55 5.07
N ILE A 65 -21.08 3.81 5.40
CA ILE A 65 -21.41 4.34 6.72
C ILE A 65 -22.62 3.67 7.40
N ASP A 66 -23.49 3.00 6.65
CA ASP A 66 -24.78 2.48 7.16
C ASP A 66 -25.06 1.01 6.85
N GLY A 67 -24.12 0.28 6.23
CA GLY A 67 -24.36 -1.08 5.74
C GLY A 67 -25.45 -1.18 4.65
N ARG A 68 -25.90 -0.05 4.08
CA ARG A 68 -26.94 0.01 3.04
C ARG A 68 -26.42 0.47 1.68
N GLY A 69 -25.16 0.91 1.62
CA GLY A 69 -24.41 1.12 0.37
C GLY A 69 -23.67 -0.14 -0.11
N ARG A 70 -23.34 -0.22 -1.41
CA ARG A 70 -22.34 -1.19 -1.88
C ARG A 70 -20.95 -0.70 -1.48
N ALA A 71 -20.16 -1.55 -0.83
CA ALA A 71 -18.76 -1.25 -0.57
C ALA A 71 -18.04 -0.89 -1.88
N GLY A 72 -17.40 0.28 -1.90
CA GLY A 72 -16.58 0.71 -3.02
C GLY A 72 -15.26 -0.06 -3.01
N ARG A 73 -14.97 -0.81 -4.07
CA ARG A 73 -13.68 -1.49 -4.22
C ARG A 73 -13.01 -1.00 -5.50
N TYR A 74 -11.79 -0.50 -5.36
CA TYR A 74 -10.94 -0.21 -6.50
C TYR A 74 -9.49 -0.49 -6.16
N GLU A 75 -8.70 -0.67 -7.22
CA GLU A 75 -7.27 -0.85 -7.12
C GLU A 75 -6.56 0.38 -7.67
N VAL A 76 -5.45 0.72 -7.04
CA VAL A 76 -4.51 1.70 -7.57
C VAL A 76 -3.16 1.05 -7.79
N GLU A 77 -2.41 1.58 -8.75
CA GLU A 77 -1.02 1.20 -8.93
C GLU A 77 -0.21 1.66 -7.72
N ALA A 78 0.62 0.76 -7.20
CA ALA A 78 1.44 1.03 -6.04
C ALA A 78 2.83 0.43 -6.23
N HIS A 79 3.78 0.83 -5.38
CA HIS A 79 4.99 0.07 -5.22
C HIS A 79 5.52 0.19 -3.78
N ASN A 80 6.26 -0.82 -3.35
CA ASN A 80 6.98 -0.82 -2.08
C ASN A 80 8.47 -1.11 -2.32
N ARG A 81 9.12 -0.19 -3.03
CA ARG A 81 10.55 -0.30 -3.30
C ARG A 81 11.29 0.29 -2.12
N VAL A 82 12.00 -0.55 -1.39
CA VAL A 82 12.62 -0.17 -0.13
C VAL A 82 14.07 0.25 -0.34
N THR A 83 14.51 1.26 0.40
CA THR A 83 15.91 1.68 0.44
C THR A 83 16.74 0.65 1.19
N SER A 84 17.93 0.33 0.66
CA SER A 84 18.84 -0.65 1.26
C SER A 84 19.74 -0.02 2.33
N GLY A 85 20.05 -0.81 3.37
CA GLY A 85 21.03 -0.45 4.41
C GLY A 85 20.45 0.32 5.59
N VAL A 86 21.25 0.45 6.65
CA VAL A 86 20.87 1.17 7.88
C VAL A 86 20.65 2.65 7.57
N SER A 87 19.39 3.07 7.50
CA SER A 87 19.06 4.39 6.93
C SER A 87 17.72 4.98 7.37
N ALA A 88 16.80 4.16 7.89
CA ALA A 88 15.57 4.65 8.48
C ALA A 88 15.79 5.05 9.94
N ASP A 89 15.08 6.07 10.39
CA ASP A 89 14.90 6.26 11.82
C ASP A 89 14.06 5.10 12.36
N LEU A 90 14.42 4.54 13.52
CA LEU A 90 13.59 3.55 14.21
C LEU A 90 12.40 4.26 14.87
N ILE A 91 11.18 3.78 14.64
CA ILE A 91 9.95 4.35 15.19
C ILE A 91 9.23 3.28 16.02
N THR A 92 9.08 3.50 17.32
CA THR A 92 8.24 2.66 18.19
C THR A 92 6.87 3.29 18.41
N LYS A 93 5.99 2.64 19.19
CA LYS A 93 4.69 3.22 19.59
C LYS A 93 4.85 4.55 20.32
N GLU A 94 5.97 4.74 21.02
CA GLU A 94 6.34 5.96 21.75
C GLU A 94 6.96 7.03 20.83
N GLY A 95 7.25 6.69 19.57
CA GLY A 95 7.78 7.58 18.56
C GLY A 95 9.20 7.23 18.12
N LYS A 96 9.87 8.20 17.50
CA LYS A 96 11.23 8.04 16.99
C LYS A 96 12.22 7.80 18.14
N VAL A 97 13.06 6.77 18.01
CA VAL A 97 14.07 6.41 19.02
C VAL A 97 15.41 7.11 18.71
N PRO A 98 15.85 8.10 19.51
CA PRO A 98 17.10 8.82 19.25
C PRO A 98 18.32 7.90 19.38
N GLY A 99 19.30 8.07 18.49
CA GLY A 99 20.53 7.25 18.48
C GLY A 99 20.35 5.85 17.90
N TYR A 100 19.15 5.53 17.38
CA TYR A 100 18.89 4.27 16.69
C TYR A 100 18.49 4.51 15.24
N ALA A 101 18.80 3.52 14.41
CA ALA A 101 18.35 3.42 13.04
C ALA A 101 17.97 1.98 12.74
N ALA A 102 17.12 1.79 11.73
CA ALA A 102 16.68 0.48 11.29
C ALA A 102 17.18 0.18 9.87
N VAL A 103 17.31 -1.11 9.57
CA VAL A 103 17.30 -1.59 8.19
C VAL A 103 15.84 -1.56 7.72
N PRO A 104 15.50 -0.74 6.73
CA PRO A 104 14.13 -0.63 6.28
C PRO A 104 13.64 -1.96 5.69
N GLU A 105 12.44 -2.38 6.07
CA GLU A 105 11.76 -3.53 5.50
C GLU A 105 10.56 -3.10 4.64
N GLY A 106 10.03 -4.05 3.86
CA GLY A 106 8.80 -3.83 3.11
C GLY A 106 7.62 -3.53 4.02
N PHE A 107 6.58 -2.92 3.45
CA PHE A 107 5.33 -2.69 4.14
C PHE A 107 4.79 -4.05 4.66
N PRO A 108 4.39 -4.13 5.95
CA PRO A 108 3.93 -5.38 6.55
C PRO A 108 2.76 -5.99 5.77
N GLU A 109 2.76 -7.31 5.63
CA GLU A 109 1.65 -8.01 4.95
C GLU A 109 0.38 -7.94 5.81
N GLY A 110 -0.76 -8.22 5.18
CA GLY A 110 -2.06 -8.23 5.84
C GLY A 110 -2.90 -6.99 5.57
N THR A 111 -3.96 -6.87 6.35
CA THR A 111 -4.93 -5.77 6.28
C THR A 111 -4.64 -4.82 7.42
N HIS A 112 -4.49 -3.54 7.09
CA HIS A 112 -4.12 -2.50 8.06
C HIS A 112 -5.17 -1.40 8.08
N ARG A 113 -5.42 -0.86 9.27
CA ARG A 113 -6.36 0.23 9.49
C ARG A 113 -5.70 1.56 9.19
N VAL A 114 -6.43 2.47 8.55
CA VAL A 114 -6.00 3.87 8.41
C VAL A 114 -6.17 4.59 9.74
N THR A 115 -5.05 5.02 10.34
CA THR A 115 -5.05 5.76 11.61
C THR A 115 -5.17 7.26 11.37
N THR A 116 -4.48 7.80 10.37
CA THR A 116 -4.41 9.25 10.14
C THR A 116 -4.45 9.60 8.65
N VAL A 117 -4.98 10.79 8.33
CA VAL A 117 -4.90 11.38 6.99
C VAL A 117 -4.48 12.84 7.13
N GLN A 118 -3.20 13.10 6.86
CA GLN A 118 -2.62 14.44 7.00
C GLN A 118 -2.39 15.06 5.63
N ALA A 119 -2.86 16.29 5.41
CA ALA A 119 -2.49 17.07 4.24
C ALA A 119 -1.00 17.45 4.31
N ARG A 120 -0.30 17.35 3.18
CA ARG A 120 1.13 17.59 3.08
C ARG A 120 1.43 18.50 1.89
N SER A 121 2.52 19.25 2.00
CA SER A 121 3.06 20.09 0.92
C SER A 121 4.50 19.73 0.56
N ASP A 122 5.10 18.80 1.30
CA ASP A 122 6.48 18.39 1.18
C ASP A 122 6.62 17.11 0.34
N LYS A 123 7.76 16.42 0.47
CA LYS A 123 8.14 15.25 -0.33
C LYS A 123 7.12 14.10 -0.32
N PHE A 124 6.25 14.03 0.69
CA PHE A 124 5.21 13.01 0.80
C PHE A 124 4.00 13.26 -0.12
N GLY A 125 4.01 14.36 -0.88
CA GLY A 125 2.93 14.72 -1.80
C GLY A 125 1.76 15.40 -1.12
N PRO A 126 0.53 15.29 -1.65
CA PRO A 126 -0.60 16.09 -1.17
C PRO A 126 -1.15 15.57 0.16
N TYR A 127 -0.94 14.28 0.46
CA TYR A 127 -1.36 13.64 1.70
C TYR A 127 -0.39 12.55 2.13
N SER A 128 -0.32 12.34 3.45
CA SER A 128 0.23 11.12 4.06
C SER A 128 -0.90 10.43 4.83
N ILE A 129 -1.13 9.16 4.50
CA ILE A 129 -2.16 8.32 5.11
C ILE A 129 -1.45 7.32 6.03
N GLY A 130 -1.49 7.57 7.34
CA GLY A 130 -0.87 6.70 8.34
C GLY A 130 -1.71 5.44 8.58
N THR A 131 -1.03 4.34 8.92
CA THR A 131 -1.65 3.05 9.23
C THR A 131 -1.28 2.57 10.63
N ASP A 132 -1.89 1.48 11.08
CA ASP A 132 -1.51 0.75 12.30
C ASP A 132 -0.51 -0.38 12.04
N ALA A 133 0.04 -0.46 10.81
CA ALA A 133 0.95 -1.52 10.43
C ALA A 133 2.18 -1.57 11.35
N GLU A 134 2.50 -2.78 11.79
CA GLU A 134 3.64 -3.10 12.64
C GLU A 134 4.58 -4.02 11.87
N GLY A 135 5.81 -3.58 11.67
CA GLY A 135 6.88 -4.36 11.06
C GLY A 135 7.88 -4.82 12.10
N LEU A 136 8.73 -5.79 11.74
CA LEU A 136 9.76 -6.30 12.63
C LEU A 136 11.13 -6.13 11.96
N VAL A 137 11.87 -5.09 12.33
CA VAL A 137 13.10 -4.66 11.64
C VAL A 137 14.35 -4.94 12.47
N ASP A 138 15.48 -5.12 11.79
CA ASP A 138 16.79 -5.11 12.44
C ASP A 138 17.16 -3.67 12.83
N ALA A 139 17.33 -3.44 14.14
CA ALA A 139 17.72 -2.16 14.70
C ALA A 139 19.22 -2.11 15.04
N TYR A 140 19.76 -0.91 14.90
CA TYR A 140 21.15 -0.61 15.15
C TYR A 140 21.26 0.63 16.00
N LYS A 141 22.11 0.57 17.03
CA LYS A 141 22.60 1.77 17.72
C LYS A 141 23.61 2.45 16.80
N VAL A 142 23.40 3.73 16.50
CA VAL A 142 24.20 4.45 15.51
C VAL A 142 24.84 5.71 16.09
N THR A 143 26.06 5.96 15.65
CA THR A 143 26.71 7.27 15.82
C THR A 143 26.58 8.02 14.50
N LYS A 144 26.10 9.27 14.57
CA LYS A 144 25.99 10.16 13.42
C LYS A 144 27.02 11.28 13.52
N GLN A 145 27.71 11.57 12.42
CA GLN A 145 28.58 12.73 12.24
C GLN A 145 28.11 13.46 10.98
N ASP A 146 27.84 14.76 11.08
CA ASP A 146 27.31 15.59 9.98
C ASP A 146 26.06 15.00 9.31
N GLY A 147 25.16 14.41 10.11
CA GLY A 147 23.92 13.78 9.65
C GLY A 147 24.10 12.42 8.96
N ARG A 148 25.33 11.93 8.80
CA ARG A 148 25.64 10.61 8.24
C ARG A 148 25.95 9.60 9.34
N ILE A 149 25.50 8.37 9.17
CA ILE A 149 25.86 7.26 10.06
C ILE A 149 27.32 6.89 9.81
N VAL A 150 28.15 6.97 10.84
CA VAL A 150 29.58 6.63 10.79
C VAL A 150 29.91 5.31 11.51
N SER A 151 29.04 4.86 12.42
CA SER A 151 29.10 3.53 13.01
C SER A 151 27.70 3.00 13.31
N ALA A 152 27.54 1.68 13.25
CA ALA A 152 26.31 0.98 13.55
C ALA A 152 26.63 -0.32 14.31
N GLU A 153 26.00 -0.51 15.46
CA GLU A 153 26.10 -1.72 16.28
C GLU A 153 24.73 -2.37 16.34
N TYR A 154 24.65 -3.67 16.03
CA TYR A 154 23.38 -4.40 16.02
C TYR A 154 22.76 -4.44 17.43
N ALA A 155 21.50 -4.03 17.53
CA ALA A 155 20.76 -3.95 18.79
C ALA A 155 19.66 -5.01 18.92
N GLY A 156 19.44 -5.83 17.89
CA GLY A 156 18.39 -6.84 17.86
C GLY A 156 17.26 -6.49 16.89
N ARG A 157 16.26 -7.37 16.87
CA ARG A 157 15.06 -7.20 16.06
C ARG A 157 13.94 -6.62 16.90
N VAL A 158 13.32 -5.54 16.42
CA VAL A 158 12.36 -4.73 17.19
C VAL A 158 11.15 -4.38 16.34
N ALA A 159 10.02 -4.14 17.00
CA ALA A 159 8.82 -3.64 16.35
C ALA A 159 9.05 -2.21 15.85
N ASP A 160 8.68 -1.96 14.59
CA ASP A 160 8.76 -0.67 13.92
C ASP A 160 7.37 -0.24 13.43
N TYR A 161 7.15 1.08 13.40
CA TYR A 161 5.88 1.72 13.04
C TYR A 161 6.10 2.91 12.10
N GLY A 162 5.03 3.62 11.76
CA GLY A 162 5.10 4.79 10.88
C GLY A 162 4.98 4.46 9.39
N TYR A 163 4.67 3.21 9.07
CA TYR A 163 4.27 2.79 7.73
C TYR A 163 3.02 3.56 7.29
N SER A 164 3.14 4.21 6.13
CA SER A 164 2.09 5.05 5.56
C SER A 164 1.93 4.81 4.07
N ILE A 165 0.83 5.31 3.53
CA ILE A 165 0.58 5.41 2.10
C ILE A 165 0.67 6.87 1.72
N HIS A 166 1.54 7.17 0.76
CA HIS A 166 1.74 8.52 0.28
C HIS A 166 2.26 8.50 -1.16
N SER A 167 2.40 9.67 -1.77
CA SER A 167 3.14 9.79 -3.03
C SER A 167 4.54 10.30 -2.75
N ASN A 168 5.49 10.11 -3.67
CA ASN A 168 6.82 10.72 -3.53
C ASN A 168 6.90 11.90 -4.51
N ARG A 169 6.65 13.13 -4.06
CA ARG A 169 6.55 14.29 -4.97
C ARG A 169 7.89 14.69 -5.57
N GLU A 170 8.99 14.38 -4.89
CA GLU A 170 10.34 14.75 -5.33
C GLU A 170 10.95 13.75 -6.32
N LYS A 171 10.34 12.58 -6.50
CA LYS A 171 10.86 11.47 -7.33
C LYS A 171 9.75 10.87 -8.17
N SER A 172 10.05 10.36 -9.37
CA SER A 172 9.01 9.71 -10.18
C SER A 172 8.52 8.42 -9.52
N PHE A 173 7.25 8.10 -9.72
CA PHE A 173 6.64 6.87 -9.21
C PHE A 173 7.41 5.61 -9.68
N GLU A 174 7.97 5.63 -10.88
CA GLU A 174 8.66 4.49 -11.49
C GLU A 174 10.02 4.21 -10.85
N THR A 175 10.63 5.21 -10.20
CA THR A 175 12.01 5.13 -9.68
C THR A 175 12.12 5.37 -8.18
N SER A 176 11.06 5.88 -7.54
CA SER A 176 11.12 6.26 -6.14
C SER A 176 11.31 5.05 -5.22
N ARG A 177 11.89 5.31 -4.05
CA ARG A 177 12.05 4.36 -2.95
C ARG A 177 11.55 4.98 -1.65
N SER A 178 11.15 4.13 -0.71
CA SER A 178 10.72 4.51 0.64
C SER A 178 11.54 3.75 1.69
N TRP A 179 11.26 4.03 2.96
CA TRP A 179 11.76 3.25 4.09
C TRP A 179 10.79 2.16 4.54
N GLY A 180 9.83 1.78 3.69
CA GLY A 180 8.82 0.77 3.99
C GLY A 180 7.39 1.21 3.67
N CYS A 181 7.16 2.51 3.45
CA CYS A 181 5.87 3.03 3.02
C CYS A 181 5.42 2.50 1.65
N ILE A 182 4.11 2.43 1.44
CA ILE A 182 3.50 2.18 0.14
C ILE A 182 3.47 3.50 -0.63
N ILE A 183 4.04 3.49 -1.83
CA ILE A 183 4.00 4.64 -2.73
C ILE A 183 2.91 4.44 -3.77
N VAL A 184 2.06 5.44 -3.94
CA VAL A 184 1.05 5.53 -5.00
C VAL A 184 1.27 6.81 -5.82
N ARG A 185 0.61 6.94 -6.97
CA ARG A 185 0.65 8.20 -7.75
C ARG A 185 -0.05 9.33 -6.98
N GLU A 186 0.37 10.57 -7.23
CA GLU A 186 -0.15 11.74 -6.50
C GLU A 186 -1.68 11.91 -6.66
N ALA A 187 -2.22 11.65 -7.86
CA ALA A 187 -3.66 11.69 -8.11
C ALA A 187 -4.43 10.63 -7.30
N ASP A 188 -3.89 9.42 -7.21
CA ASP A 188 -4.48 8.31 -6.45
C ASP A 188 -4.40 8.56 -4.94
N CYS A 189 -3.25 9.05 -4.44
CA CYS A 189 -3.10 9.47 -3.05
C CYS A 189 -4.17 10.51 -2.68
N GLY A 190 -4.35 11.53 -3.53
CA GLY A 190 -5.36 12.56 -3.34
C GLY A 190 -6.79 12.00 -3.38
N ARG A 191 -7.08 11.05 -4.26
CA ARG A 191 -8.38 10.37 -4.33
C ARG A 191 -8.67 9.62 -3.04
N ILE A 192 -7.77 8.74 -2.62
CA ILE A 192 -7.92 7.92 -1.40
C ILE A 192 -8.12 8.82 -0.18
N ALA A 193 -7.27 9.83 -0.01
CA ALA A 193 -7.36 10.75 1.13
C ALA A 193 -8.68 11.54 1.14
N ARG A 194 -9.17 11.98 -0.03
CA ARG A 194 -10.47 12.67 -0.12
C ARG A 194 -11.63 11.74 0.23
N THR A 195 -11.61 10.49 -0.23
CA THR A 195 -12.65 9.54 0.17
C THR A 195 -12.65 9.34 1.68
N ILE A 196 -11.50 9.01 2.29
CA ILE A 196 -11.41 8.79 3.74
C ILE A 196 -11.90 10.02 4.53
N ARG A 197 -11.55 11.23 4.08
CA ARG A 197 -11.98 12.46 4.76
C ARG A 197 -13.47 12.73 4.60
N ALA A 198 -14.03 12.50 3.41
CA ALA A 198 -15.46 12.67 3.16
C ALA A 198 -16.28 11.69 4.01
N ASP A 199 -15.79 10.46 4.11
CA ASP A 199 -16.37 9.42 4.94
C ASP A 199 -16.36 9.79 6.44
N ARG A 200 -15.20 10.16 6.99
CA ARG A 200 -15.09 10.62 8.38
C ARG A 200 -15.98 11.83 8.68
N ALA A 201 -16.11 12.76 7.73
CA ALA A 201 -16.99 13.93 7.88
C ALA A 201 -18.48 13.56 7.92
N ALA A 202 -18.87 12.43 7.32
CA ALA A 202 -20.22 11.89 7.38
C ALA A 202 -20.45 10.96 8.60
N GLY A 203 -19.49 10.87 9.52
CA GLY A 203 -19.62 10.18 10.80
C GLY A 203 -19.33 8.68 10.74
N GLY A 204 -18.65 8.19 9.68
CA GLY A 204 -18.27 6.77 9.56
C GLY A 204 -17.61 6.24 10.84
N ASP A 205 -16.62 6.96 11.38
CA ASP A 205 -15.85 6.59 12.57
C ASP A 205 -16.67 6.31 13.86
N GLN A 206 -17.96 6.64 13.87
CA GLN A 206 -18.90 6.47 14.97
C GLN A 206 -19.76 5.21 14.89
N TYR A 207 -19.85 4.55 13.72
CA TYR A 207 -20.70 3.37 13.56
C TYR A 207 -19.89 2.10 13.77
N VAL A 208 -20.28 1.19 14.67
CA VAL A 208 -19.77 -0.19 14.65
C VAL A 208 -20.63 -0.98 13.68
N VAL A 209 -20.03 -1.72 12.74
CA VAL A 209 -20.76 -2.65 11.89
C VAL A 209 -21.29 -3.75 12.80
N ALA A 210 -22.56 -3.67 13.19
CA ALA A 210 -23.19 -4.73 13.95
C ALA A 210 -23.21 -5.99 13.08
N GLY A 211 -22.45 -7.01 13.51
CA GLY A 211 -22.43 -8.32 12.88
C GLY A 211 -23.84 -8.88 12.71
N ARG A 212 -24.13 -9.39 11.51
CA ARG A 212 -25.30 -10.20 11.24
C ARG A 212 -24.91 -11.66 11.17
#